data_AF-A0A1Q3MSI0-F1
#
_entry.id   AF-A0A1Q3MSI0-F1
#
_cell.length_a   1.000
_cell.length_b   1.000
_cell.length_c   1.000
_cell.angle_alpha   90.00
_cell.angle_beta   90.00
_cell.angle_gamma   90.00
#
_symmetry.space_group_name_H-M   'P 1'
#
loop_
_entity.id
_entity.type
_entity.pdbx_description
1 polymer ?
#
loop_
_entity_poly.entity_id
_entity_poly.type
_entity_poly.pdbx_seq_one_letter_code
_entity_poly.pdbx_strand_id
1 'polypeptide(L)'
;MLTLIGILIIVTIVALLMSGKTSPIVAMSIVPLIGALIAGFSISEISGFFEAGLAKVTKVATMFLFAILFFSILKELHVFDPMIKRMVQMTRGNVVIVAVTTTLIAAIVHLDGSGAATFSLF
;
A
#
# COMPACT_ATOMS: atom_id res chain seq x y z
N MET A 1 27.24 8.78 -14.66
CA MET A 1 27.51 7.65 -13.74
C MET A 1 26.31 7.34 -12.86
N LEU A 2 25.75 8.31 -12.10
CA LEU A 2 24.56 8.08 -11.25
C LEU A 2 23.34 7.55 -12.00
N THR A 3 23.02 8.08 -13.18
CA THR A 3 21.85 7.61 -13.97
C THR A 3 21.95 6.13 -14.33
N LEU A 4 23.16 5.65 -14.63
CA LEU A 4 23.40 4.23 -14.95
C LEU A 4 23.12 3.36 -13.72
N ILE A 5 23.61 3.78 -12.55
CA ILE A 5 23.40 3.09 -11.27
C ILE A 5 21.92 3.09 -10.91
N GLY A 6 21.22 4.21 -11.09
CA GLY A 6 19.78 4.32 -10.85
C GLY A 6 18.95 3.36 -11.72
N ILE A 7 19.26 3.27 -13.01
CA ILE A 7 18.60 2.30 -13.92
C ILE A 7 18.91 0.87 -13.47
N LEU A 8 20.15 0.58 -13.07
CA LEU A 8 20.57 -0.74 -12.61
C LEU A 8 19.84 -1.15 -11.32
N ILE A 9 19.64 -0.22 -10.37
CA ILE A 9 18.83 -0.44 -9.16
C ILE A 9 17.39 -0.81 -9.53
N ILE A 10 16.74 -0.05 -10.43
CA ILE A 10 15.35 -0.31 -10.85
C ILE A 10 15.24 -1.69 -11.50
N VAL A 11 16.10 -2.00 -12.46
CA VAL A 11 16.11 -3.29 -13.17
C VAL A 11 16.33 -4.44 -12.18
N THR A 12 17.25 -4.28 -11.22
CA THR A 12 17.53 -5.29 -10.20
C THR A 12 16.34 -5.53 -9.30
N ILE A 13 15.66 -4.46 -8.84
CA ILE A 13 14.45 -4.59 -8.02
C ILE A 13 13.36 -5.34 -8.79
N VAL A 14 13.08 -4.92 -10.03
CA VAL A 14 12.05 -5.55 -10.87
C VAL A 14 12.39 -7.03 -11.10
N ALA A 15 13.63 -7.36 -11.43
CA ALA A 15 14.07 -8.74 -11.62
C ALA A 15 13.94 -9.59 -10.34
N LEU A 16 14.32 -9.05 -9.17
CA LEU A 16 14.19 -9.75 -7.89
C LEU A 16 12.72 -10.02 -7.55
N LEU A 17 11.86 -9.01 -7.75
CA LEU A 17 10.42 -9.14 -7.50
C LEU A 17 9.76 -10.15 -8.44
N MET A 18 10.11 -10.12 -9.74
CA MET A 18 9.60 -11.08 -10.72
C MET A 18 10.10 -12.51 -10.48
N SER A 19 11.29 -12.67 -9.91
CA SER A 19 11.84 -13.99 -9.55
C SER A 19 11.02 -14.67 -8.44
N GLY A 20 10.28 -13.90 -7.62
CA GLY A 20 9.41 -14.43 -6.56
C GLY A 20 10.15 -15.09 -5.39
N LYS A 21 11.48 -15.11 -5.41
CA LYS A 21 12.33 -15.80 -4.41
C LYS A 21 12.72 -14.92 -3.22
N THR A 22 12.41 -13.64 -3.25
CA THR A 22 12.79 -12.66 -2.22
C THR A 22 11.58 -11.89 -1.73
N SER A 23 11.52 -11.62 -0.42
CA SER A 23 10.51 -10.72 0.14
C SER A 23 10.61 -9.33 -0.51
N PRO A 24 9.50 -8.74 -1.00
CA PRO A 24 9.51 -7.41 -1.61
C PRO A 24 10.12 -6.34 -0.71
N ILE A 25 9.87 -6.42 0.60
CA ILE A 25 10.39 -5.47 1.60
C ILE A 25 11.93 -5.51 1.61
N VAL A 26 12.49 -6.72 1.56
CA VAL A 26 13.93 -6.94 1.56
C VAL A 26 14.55 -6.42 0.26
N ALA A 27 13.94 -6.74 -0.89
CA ALA A 27 14.40 -6.28 -2.19
C ALA A 27 14.38 -4.75 -2.30
N MET A 28 13.29 -4.11 -1.86
CA MET A 28 13.12 -2.66 -1.92
C MET A 28 13.99 -1.89 -0.92
N SER A 29 14.47 -2.53 0.15
CA SER A 29 15.32 -1.87 1.16
C SER A 29 16.81 -2.07 0.88
N ILE A 30 17.24 -3.30 0.60
CA ILE A 30 18.65 -3.66 0.48
C ILE A 30 19.24 -3.21 -0.86
N VAL A 31 18.48 -3.33 -1.96
CA VAL A 31 19.00 -3.02 -3.30
C VAL A 31 19.34 -1.53 -3.45
N PRO A 32 18.49 -0.57 -3.03
CA PRO A 32 18.86 0.85 -3.03
C PRO A 32 20.02 1.17 -2.09
N LEU A 33 20.12 0.48 -0.94
CA LEU A 33 21.21 0.67 0.01
C LEU A 33 22.57 0.28 -0.60
N ILE A 34 22.66 -0.91 -1.20
CA ILE A 34 23.87 -1.38 -1.90
C ILE A 34 24.18 -0.46 -3.09
N GLY A 35 23.16 -0.07 -3.85
CA GLY A 35 23.32 0.85 -4.99
C GLY A 35 23.87 2.23 -4.59
N ALA A 36 23.45 2.76 -3.44
CA ALA A 36 23.96 4.03 -2.91
C ALA A 36 25.42 3.91 -2.44
N LEU A 37 25.79 2.79 -1.83
CA LEU A 37 27.19 2.53 -1.45
C LEU A 37 28.10 2.42 -2.68
N ILE A 38 27.65 1.73 -3.73
CA ILE A 38 28.38 1.62 -5.01
C ILE A 38 28.51 2.98 -5.71
N ALA A 39 27.51 3.86 -5.55
CA ALA A 39 27.57 5.22 -6.09
C ALA A 39 28.54 6.14 -5.35
N GLY A 40 29.14 5.69 -4.24
CA GLY A 40 30.14 6.43 -3.47
C GLY A 40 29.56 7.37 -2.41
N PHE A 41 28.27 7.22 -2.07
CA PHE A 41 27.66 8.01 -1.00
C PHE A 41 28.13 7.56 0.38
N SER A 42 28.33 8.53 1.27
CA SER A 42 28.64 8.29 2.68
C SER A 42 27.42 7.75 3.44
N ILE A 43 27.66 7.05 4.56
CA ILE A 43 26.58 6.57 5.45
C ILE A 43 25.68 7.73 5.90
N SER A 44 26.25 8.93 6.14
CA SER A 44 25.51 10.12 6.54
C SER A 44 24.59 10.67 5.45
N GLU A 45 24.98 10.59 4.19
CA GLU A 45 24.12 11.01 3.07
C GLU A 45 22.99 9.99 2.86
N ILE A 46 23.31 8.70 2.98
CA ILE A 46 22.32 7.63 2.90
C ILE A 46 21.27 7.79 4.00
N SER A 47 21.67 8.04 5.25
CA SER A 47 20.70 8.31 6.33
C SER A 47 19.83 9.52 6.03
N GLY A 48 20.41 10.60 5.46
CA GLY A 48 19.65 11.76 5.03
C GLY A 48 18.61 11.44 3.94
N PHE A 49 18.95 10.58 2.97
CA PHE A 49 17.99 10.11 1.95
C PHE A 49 16.87 9.26 2.56
N PHE A 50 17.19 8.39 3.51
CA PHE A 50 16.19 7.60 4.24
C PHE A 50 15.24 8.49 5.06
N GLU A 51 15.78 9.46 5.81
CA GLU A 51 14.96 10.41 6.58
C GLU A 51 14.07 11.25 5.67
N ALA A 52 14.60 11.77 4.56
CA ALA A 52 13.81 12.52 3.59
C ALA A 52 12.71 11.66 2.94
N GLY A 53 13.00 10.39 2.66
CA GLY A 53 12.01 9.43 2.17
C GLY A 53 10.93 9.15 3.22
N LEU A 54 11.35 8.89 4.47
CA LEU A 54 10.44 8.61 5.57
C LEU A 54 9.53 9.81 5.84
N ALA A 55 10.06 11.03 5.91
CA ALA A 55 9.29 12.25 6.12
C ALA A 55 8.16 12.44 5.08
N LYS A 56 8.39 12.02 3.83
CA LYS A 56 7.36 12.06 2.77
C LYS A 56 6.26 11.01 2.97
N VAL A 57 6.62 9.83 3.47
CA VAL A 57 5.69 8.70 3.61
C VAL A 57 4.96 8.71 4.96
N THR A 58 5.57 9.21 6.02
CA THR A 58 5.05 9.17 7.40
C THR A 58 3.65 9.75 7.50
N LYS A 59 3.39 10.95 6.94
CA LYS A 59 2.06 11.57 7.01
C LYS A 59 0.98 10.68 6.40
N VAL A 60 1.28 10.10 5.25
CA VAL A 60 0.39 9.18 4.55
C VAL A 60 0.20 7.91 5.39
N ALA A 61 1.29 7.29 5.84
CA ALA A 61 1.27 6.09 6.67
C ALA A 61 0.46 6.25 7.97
N THR A 62 0.59 7.39 8.67
CA THR A 62 -0.19 7.70 9.87
C THR A 62 -1.69 7.78 9.57
N MET A 63 -2.08 8.39 8.45
CA MET A 63 -3.48 8.44 8.00
C MET A 63 -4.03 7.04 7.71
N PHE A 64 -3.25 6.19 7.02
CA PHE A 64 -3.60 4.80 6.78
C PHE A 64 -3.77 4.02 8.09
N LEU A 65 -2.84 4.17 9.03
CA LEU A 65 -2.89 3.48 10.32
C LEU A 65 -4.10 3.92 11.15
N PHE A 66 -4.41 5.23 11.18
CA PHE A 66 -5.60 5.74 11.83
C PHE A 66 -6.89 5.19 11.20
N ALA A 67 -6.99 5.20 9.86
CA ALA A 67 -8.16 4.69 9.15
C ALA A 67 -8.38 3.19 9.43
N ILE A 68 -7.32 2.38 9.40
CA ILE A 68 -7.41 0.94 9.71
C ILE A 68 -7.92 0.72 11.13
N LEU A 69 -7.36 1.43 12.12
CA LEU A 69 -7.80 1.29 13.51
C LEU A 69 -9.25 1.74 13.69
N PHE A 70 -9.63 2.88 13.11
CA PHE A 70 -10.98 3.42 13.17
C PHE A 70 -12.01 2.46 12.57
N PHE A 71 -11.76 1.96 11.35
CA PHE A 71 -12.67 1.03 10.69
C PHE A 71 -12.68 -0.36 11.35
N SER A 72 -11.54 -0.82 11.91
CA SER A 72 -11.49 -2.06 12.69
C SER A 72 -12.41 -2.00 13.91
N ILE A 73 -12.40 -0.90 14.66
CA ILE A 73 -13.31 -0.70 15.80
C ILE A 73 -14.77 -0.65 15.34
N LEU A 74 -15.08 0.09 14.27
CA LEU A 74 -16.45 0.15 13.74
C LEU A 74 -16.96 -1.23 13.28
N LYS A 75 -16.08 -2.05 12.72
CA LYS A 75 -16.37 -3.44 12.34
C LYS A 75 -16.69 -4.30 13.56
N GLU A 76 -15.88 -4.21 14.61
CA GLU A 76 -16.13 -4.94 15.87
C GLU A 76 -17.45 -4.53 16.53
N LEU A 77 -17.84 -3.26 16.41
CA LEU A 77 -19.12 -2.75 16.89
C LEU A 77 -20.32 -3.06 15.99
N HIS A 78 -20.13 -3.84 14.90
CA HIS A 78 -21.18 -4.22 13.95
C HIS A 78 -21.91 -3.02 13.31
N VAL A 79 -21.28 -1.84 13.26
CA VAL A 79 -21.88 -0.61 12.71
C VAL A 79 -22.18 -0.76 11.21
N PHE A 80 -21.45 -1.64 10.52
CA PHE A 80 -21.61 -1.90 9.08
C PHE A 80 -22.71 -2.93 8.75
N ASP A 81 -23.16 -3.74 9.71
CA ASP A 81 -24.19 -4.77 9.52
C ASP A 81 -25.48 -4.28 8.81
N PRO A 82 -26.11 -3.14 9.21
CA PRO A 82 -27.31 -2.65 8.53
C PRO A 82 -27.05 -2.22 7.08
N MET A 83 -25.83 -1.73 6.79
CA MET A 83 -25.43 -1.36 5.44
C MET A 83 -25.26 -2.60 4.56
N ILE A 84 -24.58 -3.64 5.08
CA ILE A 84 -24.38 -4.92 4.39
C ILE A 84 -25.72 -5.61 4.13
N LYS A 85 -26.63 -5.66 5.12
CA LYS A 85 -27.96 -6.26 4.95
C LYS A 85 -28.79 -5.56 3.87
N ARG A 86 -28.79 -4.22 3.81
CA ARG A 86 -29.45 -3.48 2.72
C ARG A 86 -28.86 -3.82 1.36
N MET A 87 -27.53 -3.92 1.28
CA MET A 87 -26.84 -4.24 0.04
C MET A 87 -27.18 -5.64 -0.48
N VAL A 88 -27.21 -6.64 0.42
CA VAL A 88 -27.61 -8.03 0.11
C VAL A 88 -29.09 -8.10 -0.31
N GLN A 89 -29.96 -7.29 0.33
CA GLN A 89 -31.37 -7.22 -0.03
C GLN A 89 -31.59 -6.60 -1.43
N MET A 90 -30.83 -5.58 -1.82
CA MET A 90 -30.91 -4.99 -3.16
C MET A 90 -30.43 -5.94 -4.26
N THR A 91 -29.48 -6.83 -3.94
CA THR A 91 -28.86 -7.77 -4.89
C THR A 91 -29.62 -9.09 -5.05
N ARG A 92 -30.64 -9.35 -4.22
CA ARG A 92 -31.59 -10.48 -4.34
C ARG A 92 -30.94 -11.86 -4.52
N GLY A 93 -29.73 -12.06 -4.01
CA GLY A 93 -29.01 -13.34 -4.09
C GLY A 93 -28.24 -13.59 -5.40
N ASN A 94 -28.23 -12.64 -6.34
CA ASN A 94 -27.40 -12.77 -7.54
C ASN A 94 -25.95 -12.35 -7.25
N VAL A 95 -25.04 -13.34 -7.23
CA VAL A 95 -23.61 -13.18 -6.92
C VAL A 95 -22.94 -12.14 -7.83
N VAL A 96 -23.36 -12.03 -9.09
CA VAL A 96 -22.79 -11.06 -10.04
C VAL A 96 -23.13 -9.62 -9.64
N ILE A 97 -24.38 -9.36 -9.23
CA ILE A 97 -24.80 -8.03 -8.80
C ILE A 97 -24.10 -7.67 -7.48
N VAL A 98 -23.90 -8.63 -6.58
CA VAL A 98 -23.12 -8.43 -5.35
C VAL A 98 -21.69 -8.01 -5.68
N ALA A 99 -21.00 -8.74 -6.56
CA ALA A 99 -19.64 -8.42 -6.96
C ALA A 99 -19.53 -7.00 -7.55
N VAL A 100 -20.41 -6.63 -8.47
CA VAL A 100 -20.42 -5.28 -9.08
C VAL A 100 -20.69 -4.19 -8.05
N THR A 101 -21.67 -4.40 -7.17
CA THR A 101 -22.02 -3.41 -6.13
C THR A 101 -20.89 -3.21 -5.14
N THR A 102 -20.24 -4.31 -4.70
CA THR A 102 -19.05 -4.31 -3.85
C THR A 102 -17.91 -3.53 -4.51
N THR A 103 -17.61 -3.79 -5.78
CA THR A 103 -16.54 -3.08 -6.52
C THR A 103 -16.84 -1.59 -6.68
N LEU A 104 -18.09 -1.21 -6.95
CA LEU A 104 -18.48 0.20 -7.08
C LEU A 104 -18.33 0.96 -5.75
N ILE A 105 -18.77 0.36 -4.63
CA ILE A 105 -18.61 0.97 -3.30
C ILE A 105 -17.12 1.07 -2.95
N ALA A 106 -16.34 0.00 -3.21
CA ALA A 106 -14.90 0.01 -3.01
C ALA A 106 -14.23 1.14 -3.81
N ALA A 107 -14.64 1.35 -5.06
CA ALA A 107 -14.11 2.41 -5.92
C ALA A 107 -14.49 3.81 -5.43
N ILE A 108 -15.73 4.03 -4.98
CA ILE A 108 -16.19 5.31 -4.43
C ILE A 108 -15.43 5.65 -3.14
N VAL A 109 -15.23 4.66 -2.26
CA VAL A 109 -14.49 4.86 -1.01
C VAL A 109 -12.99 5.06 -1.28
N HIS A 110 -12.46 4.47 -2.35
CA HIS A 110 -11.08 4.68 -2.78
C HIS A 110 -10.82 6.08 -3.36
N LEU A 111 -11.83 6.92 -3.58
CA LEU A 111 -11.64 8.27 -4.14
C LEU A 111 -10.82 9.21 -3.23
N ASP A 112 -10.67 8.87 -1.95
CA ASP A 112 -9.74 9.55 -1.03
C ASP A 112 -8.26 9.14 -1.27
N GLY A 113 -7.99 8.24 -2.23
CA GLY A 113 -6.66 7.73 -2.54
C GLY A 113 -6.05 6.85 -1.45
N SER A 114 -6.80 6.61 -0.36
CA SER A 114 -6.36 5.78 0.77
C SER A 114 -6.85 4.35 0.61
N GLY A 115 -5.99 3.47 0.10
CA GLY A 115 -6.25 2.02 0.05
C GLY A 115 -6.64 1.39 1.40
N ALA A 116 -6.37 2.05 2.55
CA ALA A 116 -6.81 1.60 3.88
C ALA A 116 -8.33 1.57 4.00
N ALA A 117 -9.04 2.56 3.46
CA ALA A 117 -10.49 2.61 3.56
C ALA A 117 -11.14 1.46 2.77
N THR A 118 -10.57 1.11 1.62
CA THR A 118 -10.99 -0.04 0.81
C THR A 118 -10.68 -1.39 1.48
N PHE A 119 -9.49 -1.53 2.08
CA PHE A 119 -9.06 -2.78 2.74
C PHE A 119 -9.76 -3.03 4.07
N SER A 120 -10.27 -2.00 4.74
CA SER A 120 -10.92 -2.13 6.06
C SER A 120 -12.43 -2.31 5.99
N LEU A 121 -13.03 -2.05 4.82
CA LEU A 121 -14.46 -2.30 4.54
C LEU A 121 -14.77 -3.78 4.27
N PHE A 122 -13.74 -4.58 3.97
CA PHE A 122 -13.80 -6.02 3.73
C PHE A 122 -12.89 -6.78 4.70
#